data_AF-A0A7S0AZA8-F1
#
_entry.id   AF-A0A7S0AZA8-F1
#
_cell.length_a   1.000
_cell.length_b   1.000
_cell.length_c   1.000
_cell.angle_alpha   90.00
_cell.angle_beta   90.00
_cell.angle_gamma   90.00
#
_symmetry.space_group_name_H-M   'P 1'
#
loop_
_entity.id
_entity.type
_entity.pdbx_description
1 polymer ?
#
loop_
_entity_poly.entity_id
_entity_poly.type
_entity_poly.pdbx_seq_one_letter_code
_entity_poly.pdbx_strand_id
1 'polypeptide(L)'
;KRNSNSSMSYWIPLPDDITGPRPSDLPTYFAATCVLWTLILNLCPKAKSECYLSIAHSVIVTYTSLACIFRGDDTAFSCAASVSFFVVDAVDMYFKDVAKAKDEGRALLTAMNTSRKMDYLHHVLGVTFGLVEHYYENDLCPAHVGCAFIYVQWNEISTPFYNLFRLTGNQVWGACFALSFFLARVVGNTFIIIPLLYGNCSSLLGVFCVPYFMLQYLWFYMIAMKIKRSLGKRTNKAGVEKGKAELKKPFTKSF
;
A
#
# COMPACT_ATOMS: atom_id res chain seq x y z
N LYS A 1 -39.52 19.65 -19.85
CA LYS A 1 -38.73 19.21 -18.67
C LYS A 1 -37.31 18.92 -19.13
N ARG A 2 -36.37 19.86 -18.92
CA ARG A 2 -34.94 19.65 -19.18
C ARG A 2 -34.37 18.81 -18.02
N ASN A 3 -33.84 17.64 -18.32
CA ASN A 3 -33.02 16.88 -17.38
C ASN A 3 -31.65 17.57 -17.30
N SER A 4 -31.47 18.39 -16.27
CA SER A 4 -30.17 18.88 -15.85
C SER A 4 -29.46 17.78 -15.06
N ASN A 5 -28.85 16.83 -15.76
CA ASN A 5 -27.75 16.07 -15.16
C ASN A 5 -26.48 16.90 -15.34
N SER A 6 -26.30 17.89 -14.48
CA SER A 6 -24.98 18.46 -14.23
C SER A 6 -24.18 17.43 -13.43
N SER A 7 -23.61 16.44 -14.12
CA SER A 7 -22.51 15.69 -13.54
C SER A 7 -21.38 16.70 -13.28
N MET A 8 -20.98 16.83 -12.03
CA MET A 8 -19.71 17.45 -11.67
C MET A 8 -18.59 16.66 -12.36
N SER A 9 -18.21 17.08 -13.56
CA SER A 9 -17.00 16.62 -14.24
C SER A 9 -15.79 17.33 -13.64
N TYR A 10 -15.47 17.03 -12.38
CA TYR A 10 -14.20 17.40 -11.75
C TYR A 10 -13.12 16.35 -12.05
N TRP A 11 -13.02 15.95 -13.32
CA TRP A 11 -12.00 15.02 -13.74
C TRP A 11 -11.29 15.65 -14.92
N ILE A 12 -9.98 15.82 -14.77
CA ILE A 12 -9.11 16.18 -15.89
C ILE A 12 -9.30 15.04 -16.88
N PRO A 13 -9.95 15.26 -18.03
CA PRO A 13 -10.03 14.23 -19.05
C PRO A 13 -8.59 13.92 -19.44
N LEU A 14 -8.23 12.64 -19.37
CA LEU A 14 -7.01 12.19 -20.01
C LEU A 14 -7.06 12.63 -21.49
N PRO A 15 -5.95 13.12 -22.08
CA PRO A 15 -5.93 13.48 -23.49
C PRO A 15 -6.47 12.33 -24.35
N ASP A 16 -7.25 12.64 -25.39
CA ASP A 16 -7.87 11.65 -26.27
C ASP A 16 -6.84 10.74 -27.01
N ASP A 17 -5.55 11.11 -26.95
CA ASP A 17 -4.42 10.46 -27.62
C ASP A 17 -3.58 9.55 -26.70
N ILE A 18 -4.07 9.12 -25.54
CA ILE A 18 -3.34 8.11 -24.75
C ILE A 18 -3.35 6.80 -25.52
N THR A 19 -2.22 6.54 -26.18
CA THR A 19 -1.87 5.21 -26.63
C THR A 19 -1.74 4.35 -25.39
N GLY A 20 -2.69 3.44 -25.17
CA GLY A 20 -2.57 2.40 -24.15
C GLY A 20 -1.21 1.71 -24.23
N PRO A 21 -0.75 1.09 -23.14
CA PRO A 21 0.58 0.49 -23.07
C PRO A 21 0.81 -0.42 -24.27
N ARG A 22 1.96 -0.28 -24.94
CA ARG A 22 2.34 -1.24 -25.98
C ARG A 22 2.65 -2.56 -25.26
N PRO A 23 1.90 -3.64 -25.47
CA PRO A 23 2.09 -4.89 -24.72
C PRO A 23 3.49 -5.49 -24.89
N SER A 24 4.22 -5.07 -25.93
CA SER A 24 5.60 -5.49 -26.22
C SER A 24 6.63 -5.08 -25.18
N ASP A 25 6.35 -4.05 -24.37
CA ASP A 25 7.40 -3.41 -23.57
C ASP A 25 7.39 -3.87 -22.10
N LEU A 26 6.28 -4.47 -21.63
CA LEU A 26 6.15 -4.96 -20.25
C LEU A 26 7.23 -5.98 -19.87
N PRO A 27 7.56 -7.02 -20.68
CA PRO A 27 8.60 -7.98 -20.30
C PRO A 27 9.97 -7.32 -20.10
N THR A 28 10.29 -6.33 -20.93
CA THR A 28 11.54 -5.57 -20.86
C THR A 28 11.59 -4.73 -19.58
N TYR A 29 10.54 -3.95 -19.31
CA TYR A 29 10.47 -3.16 -18.07
C TYR A 29 10.42 -4.05 -16.82
N PHE A 30 9.73 -5.20 -16.89
CA PHE A 30 9.66 -6.16 -15.80
C PHE A 30 11.06 -6.73 -15.49
N ALA A 31 11.80 -7.17 -16.51
CA ALA A 31 13.17 -7.66 -16.33
C ALA A 31 14.09 -6.58 -15.76
N ALA A 32 14.03 -5.36 -16.31
CA ALA A 32 14.85 -4.24 -15.84
C ALA A 32 14.55 -3.86 -14.38
N THR A 33 13.28 -3.82 -14.01
CA THR A 33 12.85 -3.49 -12.64
C THR A 33 13.13 -4.63 -11.66
N CYS A 34 13.04 -5.90 -12.07
CA CYS A 34 13.53 -7.04 -11.27
C CYS A 34 15.01 -6.90 -10.93
N VAL A 35 15.85 -6.51 -11.89
CA VAL A 35 17.28 -6.23 -11.67
C VAL A 35 17.43 -5.08 -10.66
N LEU A 36 16.71 -3.98 -10.85
CA LEU A 36 16.74 -2.83 -9.93
C LEU A 36 16.39 -3.23 -8.49
N TRP A 37 15.28 -3.94 -8.28
CA TRP A 37 14.85 -4.39 -6.95
C TRP A 37 15.85 -5.34 -6.30
N THR A 38 16.40 -6.26 -7.08
CA THR A 38 17.44 -7.18 -6.62
C THR A 38 18.71 -6.43 -6.23
N LEU A 39 19.11 -5.40 -6.99
CA LEU A 39 20.26 -4.57 -6.64
C LEU A 39 20.02 -3.81 -5.33
N ILE A 40 18.83 -3.22 -5.13
CA ILE A 40 18.50 -2.51 -3.89
C ILE A 40 18.55 -3.47 -2.68
N LEU A 41 18.02 -4.68 -2.82
CA LEU A 41 18.09 -5.70 -1.76
C LEU A 41 19.52 -6.06 -1.38
N ASN A 42 20.43 -6.15 -2.36
CA ASN A 42 21.82 -6.55 -2.15
C ASN A 42 22.74 -5.41 -1.70
N LEU A 43 22.46 -4.17 -2.10
CA LEU A 43 23.27 -3.00 -1.75
C LEU A 43 22.90 -2.42 -0.38
N CYS A 44 21.66 -2.60 0.06
CA CYS A 44 21.23 -2.11 1.37
C CYS A 44 21.69 -3.04 2.51
N PRO A 45 21.88 -2.51 3.74
CA PRO A 45 22.18 -3.34 4.90
C PRO A 45 21.13 -4.45 5.08
N LYS A 46 21.56 -5.73 5.11
CA LYS A 46 20.67 -6.91 5.11
C LYS A 46 19.56 -6.87 6.17
N ALA A 47 19.85 -6.31 7.35
CA ALA A 47 18.87 -6.19 8.44
C ALA A 47 17.70 -5.22 8.13
N LYS A 48 17.85 -4.37 7.11
CA LYS A 48 16.95 -3.26 6.78
C LYS A 48 16.59 -3.20 5.28
N SER A 49 17.06 -4.15 4.47
CA SER A 49 16.92 -4.13 3.01
C SER A 49 15.46 -4.08 2.57
N GLU A 50 14.57 -4.81 3.22
CA GLU A 50 13.10 -4.78 2.96
C GLU A 50 12.52 -3.36 3.11
N CYS A 51 12.97 -2.61 4.12
CA CYS A 51 12.47 -1.26 4.36
C CYS A 51 12.93 -0.29 3.25
N TYR A 52 14.18 -0.39 2.82
CA TYR A 52 14.71 0.43 1.73
C TYR A 52 14.08 0.06 0.38
N LEU A 53 13.89 -1.23 0.12
CA LEU A 53 13.21 -1.70 -1.07
C LEU A 53 11.77 -1.14 -1.14
N SER A 54 11.02 -1.27 -0.04
CA SER A 54 9.64 -0.73 0.05
C SER A 54 9.59 0.79 -0.12
N ILE A 55 10.56 1.53 0.42
CA ILE A 55 10.65 3.00 0.23
C ILE A 55 10.91 3.31 -1.25
N ALA A 56 11.88 2.64 -1.86
CA ALA A 56 12.27 2.89 -3.24
C ALA A 56 11.13 2.57 -4.22
N HIS A 57 10.50 1.40 -4.07
CA HIS A 57 9.30 1.02 -4.83
C HIS A 57 8.24 2.09 -4.70
N SER A 58 7.85 2.45 -3.47
CA SER A 58 6.81 3.44 -3.23
C SER A 58 7.09 4.78 -3.89
N VAL A 59 8.31 5.31 -3.78
CA VAL A 59 8.68 6.59 -4.40
C VAL A 59 8.56 6.50 -5.91
N ILE A 60 9.11 5.44 -6.51
CA ILE A 60 9.10 5.23 -7.96
C ILE A 60 7.67 5.11 -8.46
N VAL A 61 6.85 4.24 -7.87
CA VAL A 61 5.50 3.94 -8.38
C VAL A 61 4.49 5.03 -8.07
N THR A 62 4.65 5.75 -6.96
CA THR A 62 3.85 6.97 -6.71
C THR A 62 4.16 8.01 -7.77
N TYR A 63 5.44 8.24 -8.07
CA TYR A 63 5.83 9.22 -9.09
C TYR A 63 5.35 8.81 -10.49
N THR A 64 5.58 7.56 -10.90
CA THR A 64 5.20 7.10 -12.25
C THR A 64 3.70 7.01 -12.41
N SER A 65 2.94 6.58 -11.40
CA SER A 65 1.47 6.60 -11.46
C SER A 65 0.92 8.02 -11.62
N LEU A 66 1.47 9.01 -10.90
CA LEU A 66 1.07 10.40 -11.09
C LEU A 66 1.38 10.92 -12.48
N ALA A 67 2.54 10.53 -13.02
CA ALA A 67 2.93 10.89 -14.37
C ALA A 67 1.94 10.30 -15.41
N CYS A 68 1.53 9.04 -15.23
CA CYS A 68 0.48 8.40 -16.03
C CYS A 68 -0.86 9.15 -15.90
N ILE A 69 -1.32 9.43 -14.68
CA ILE A 69 -2.62 10.06 -14.40
C ILE A 69 -2.68 11.51 -14.91
N PHE A 70 -1.63 12.30 -14.71
CA PHE A 70 -1.68 13.74 -15.01
C PHE A 70 -1.09 14.12 -16.36
N ARG A 71 -0.21 13.31 -16.94
CA ARG A 71 0.42 13.57 -18.25
C ARG A 71 -0.03 12.61 -19.34
N GLY A 72 -0.72 11.53 -18.98
CA GLY A 72 -1.11 10.49 -19.92
C GLY A 72 0.06 9.62 -20.39
N ASP A 73 1.10 9.46 -19.57
CA ASP A 73 2.23 8.59 -19.90
C ASP A 73 1.82 7.11 -19.97
N ASP A 74 2.62 6.31 -20.69
CA ASP A 74 2.48 4.87 -20.79
C ASP A 74 2.53 4.18 -19.40
N THR A 75 1.53 3.35 -19.12
CA THR A 75 1.33 2.67 -17.84
C THR A 75 2.25 1.45 -17.66
N ALA A 76 2.85 0.92 -18.72
CA ALA A 76 3.63 -0.32 -18.72
C ALA A 76 4.81 -0.26 -17.75
N PHE A 77 5.54 0.85 -17.67
CA PHE A 77 6.64 0.99 -16.72
C PHE A 77 6.13 0.96 -15.27
N SER A 78 5.07 1.72 -14.97
CA SER A 78 4.50 1.79 -13.61
C SER A 78 3.94 0.44 -13.16
N CYS A 79 3.24 -0.26 -14.07
CA CYS A 79 2.75 -1.61 -13.85
C CYS A 79 3.90 -2.60 -13.64
N ALA A 80 4.87 -2.64 -14.56
CA ALA A 80 6.03 -3.52 -14.47
C ALA A 80 6.81 -3.30 -13.16
N ALA A 81 7.07 -2.06 -12.77
CA ALA A 81 7.77 -1.70 -11.54
C ALA A 81 7.08 -2.25 -10.29
N SER A 82 5.75 -2.17 -10.21
CA SER A 82 5.01 -2.75 -9.07
C SER A 82 4.92 -4.26 -9.11
N VAL A 83 4.63 -4.85 -10.27
CA VAL A 83 4.50 -6.31 -10.40
C VAL A 83 5.84 -6.99 -10.10
N SER A 84 6.95 -6.49 -10.64
CA SER A 84 8.28 -7.01 -10.35
C SER A 84 8.68 -6.82 -8.89
N PHE A 85 8.29 -5.70 -8.26
CA PHE A 85 8.51 -5.50 -6.83
C PHE A 85 7.79 -6.57 -6.01
N PHE A 86 6.51 -6.81 -6.29
CA PHE A 86 5.76 -7.85 -5.57
C PHE A 86 6.32 -9.25 -5.80
N VAL A 87 6.91 -9.54 -6.95
CA VAL A 87 7.59 -10.82 -7.18
C VAL A 87 8.89 -10.91 -6.39
N VAL A 88 9.77 -9.90 -6.51
CA VAL A 88 11.10 -9.90 -5.88
C VAL A 88 11.00 -9.90 -4.36
N ASP A 89 10.14 -9.06 -3.77
CA ASP A 89 9.96 -8.99 -2.31
C ASP A 89 9.33 -10.29 -1.78
N ALA A 90 8.33 -10.86 -2.47
CA ALA A 90 7.74 -12.14 -2.05
C ALA A 90 8.74 -13.31 -2.08
N VAL A 91 9.65 -13.34 -3.07
CA VAL A 91 10.72 -14.34 -3.15
C VAL A 91 11.71 -14.17 -2.00
N ASP A 92 12.15 -12.95 -1.70
CA ASP A 92 13.04 -12.66 -0.58
C ASP A 92 12.39 -13.02 0.77
N MET A 93 11.11 -12.65 0.98
CA MET A 93 10.32 -13.06 2.13
C MET A 93 10.26 -14.58 2.28
N TYR A 94 10.03 -15.31 1.18
CA TYR A 94 9.94 -16.76 1.19
C TYR A 94 11.22 -17.42 1.67
N PHE A 95 12.37 -17.03 1.13
CA PHE A 95 13.64 -17.59 1.55
C PHE A 95 13.96 -17.31 3.03
N LYS A 96 13.64 -16.11 3.51
CA LYS A 96 13.80 -15.75 4.93
C LYS A 96 12.87 -16.57 5.84
N ASP A 97 11.62 -16.74 5.45
CA ASP A 97 10.64 -17.48 6.25
C ASP A 97 10.92 -18.99 6.23
N VAL A 98 11.42 -19.55 5.13
CA VAL A 98 11.89 -20.95 5.04
C VAL A 98 13.09 -21.18 5.96
N ALA A 99 14.09 -20.29 5.93
CA ALA A 99 15.25 -20.38 6.82
C ALA A 99 14.81 -20.34 8.28
N LYS A 100 13.95 -19.38 8.63
CA LYS A 100 13.39 -19.25 9.98
C LYS A 100 12.60 -20.50 10.41
N ALA A 101 11.74 -21.02 9.55
CA ALA A 101 10.92 -22.20 9.85
C ALA A 101 11.80 -23.44 10.11
N LYS A 102 12.88 -23.59 9.34
CA LYS A 102 13.90 -24.63 9.53
C LYS A 102 14.59 -24.49 10.88
N ASP A 103 15.04 -23.28 11.23
CA ASP A 103 15.73 -23.02 12.51
C ASP A 103 14.81 -23.28 13.72
N GLU A 104 13.51 -23.04 13.57
CA GLU A 104 12.51 -23.27 14.62
C GLU A 104 11.95 -24.71 14.64
N GLY A 105 12.28 -25.55 13.65
CA GLY A 105 11.71 -26.89 13.52
C GLY A 105 10.19 -26.92 13.30
N ARG A 106 9.63 -25.87 12.68
CA ARG A 106 8.18 -25.72 12.44
C ARG A 106 7.84 -25.77 10.95
N ALA A 107 6.62 -26.18 10.64
CA ALA A 107 6.09 -26.00 9.29
C ALA A 107 6.01 -24.50 8.94
N LEU A 108 6.31 -24.15 7.68
CA LEU A 108 6.39 -22.76 7.20
C LEU A 108 5.16 -21.91 7.56
N LEU A 109 3.96 -22.41 7.26
CA LEU A 109 2.70 -21.70 7.52
C LEU A 109 2.45 -21.45 9.03
N THR A 110 3.02 -22.29 9.89
CA THR A 110 2.89 -22.19 11.35
C THR A 110 3.95 -21.25 11.95
N ALA A 111 5.12 -21.15 11.32
CA ALA A 111 6.19 -20.23 11.72
C ALA A 111 5.86 -18.74 11.39
N MET A 112 4.96 -18.52 10.44
CA MET A 112 4.53 -17.18 10.03
C MET A 112 3.47 -16.57 10.93
N ASN A 113 3.68 -15.31 11.33
CA ASN A 113 2.66 -14.51 12.02
C ASN A 113 1.58 -14.02 11.04
N THR A 114 0.45 -13.52 11.57
CA THR A 114 -0.67 -13.03 10.76
C THR A 114 -0.25 -11.88 9.83
N SER A 115 0.62 -10.97 10.28
CA SER A 115 1.09 -9.86 9.44
C SER A 115 1.79 -10.38 8.19
N ARG A 116 2.70 -11.34 8.36
CA ARG A 116 3.46 -11.95 7.25
C ARG A 116 2.54 -12.66 6.25
N LYS A 117 1.50 -13.35 6.72
CA LYS A 117 0.49 -13.99 5.85
C LYS A 117 -0.27 -12.95 5.01
N MET A 118 -0.62 -11.82 5.63
CA MET A 118 -1.28 -10.71 4.95
C MET A 118 -0.37 -10.06 3.92
N ASP A 119 0.93 -9.95 4.22
CA ASP A 119 1.92 -9.44 3.27
C ASP A 119 2.01 -10.34 2.02
N TYR A 120 2.08 -11.67 2.17
CA TYR A 120 2.01 -12.58 1.00
C TYR A 120 0.73 -12.41 0.20
N LEU A 121 -0.42 -12.32 0.88
CA LEU A 121 -1.70 -12.11 0.22
C LEU A 121 -1.71 -10.79 -0.57
N HIS A 122 -1.16 -9.72 0.00
CA HIS A 122 -1.01 -8.44 -0.68
C HIS A 122 -0.18 -8.56 -1.96
N HIS A 123 0.94 -9.29 -1.91
CA HIS A 123 1.83 -9.47 -3.06
C HIS A 123 1.15 -10.28 -4.16
N VAL A 124 0.50 -11.39 -3.82
CA VAL A 124 -0.23 -12.22 -4.79
C VAL A 124 -1.36 -11.44 -5.44
N LEU A 125 -2.18 -10.74 -4.65
CA LEU A 125 -3.25 -9.89 -5.17
C LEU A 125 -2.69 -8.74 -6.02
N GLY A 126 -1.58 -8.12 -5.60
CA GLY A 126 -0.92 -7.05 -6.35
C GLY A 126 -0.38 -7.49 -7.70
N VAL A 127 0.28 -8.65 -7.78
CA VAL A 127 0.73 -9.26 -9.05
C VAL A 127 -0.45 -9.58 -9.94
N THR A 128 -1.48 -10.22 -9.38
CA THR A 128 -2.66 -10.65 -10.14
C THR A 128 -3.39 -9.45 -10.72
N PHE A 129 -3.63 -8.42 -9.89
CA PHE A 129 -4.32 -7.21 -10.31
C PHE A 129 -3.51 -6.45 -11.37
N GLY A 130 -2.20 -6.26 -11.17
CA GLY A 130 -1.35 -5.57 -12.13
C GLY A 130 -1.22 -6.28 -13.48
N LEU A 131 -1.13 -7.61 -13.50
CA LEU A 131 -1.07 -8.38 -14.74
C LEU A 131 -2.42 -8.36 -15.49
N VAL A 132 -3.52 -8.59 -14.78
CA VAL A 132 -4.86 -8.58 -15.40
C VAL A 132 -5.16 -7.20 -16.00
N GLU A 133 -4.92 -6.13 -15.24
CA GLU A 133 -5.12 -4.77 -15.74
C GLU A 133 -4.26 -4.48 -16.95
N HIS A 134 -2.99 -4.87 -16.96
CA HIS A 134 -2.13 -4.60 -18.11
C HIS A 134 -2.57 -5.36 -19.37
N TYR A 135 -2.98 -6.63 -19.25
CA TYR A 135 -3.36 -7.44 -20.42
C TYR A 135 -4.78 -7.17 -20.92
N TYR A 136 -5.68 -6.75 -20.04
CA TYR A 136 -7.10 -6.56 -20.33
C TYR A 136 -7.56 -5.11 -20.16
N GLU A 137 -6.64 -4.13 -20.16
CA GLU A 137 -6.95 -2.71 -19.89
C GLU A 137 -8.12 -2.21 -20.74
N ASN A 138 -8.04 -2.42 -22.06
CA ASN A 138 -9.03 -1.97 -23.03
C ASN A 138 -10.38 -2.71 -22.92
N ASP A 139 -10.38 -3.91 -22.33
CA ASP A 139 -11.60 -4.69 -22.10
C ASP A 139 -12.25 -4.35 -20.76
N LEU A 140 -11.46 -3.86 -19.80
CA LEU A 140 -11.88 -3.56 -18.44
C LEU A 140 -12.30 -2.10 -18.28
N CYS A 141 -11.58 -1.15 -18.86
CA CYS A 141 -11.85 0.27 -18.71
C CYS A 141 -11.74 1.00 -20.07
N PRO A 142 -12.52 2.06 -20.28
CA PRO A 142 -12.37 2.91 -21.47
C PRO A 142 -11.05 3.69 -21.42
N ALA A 143 -10.50 4.02 -22.59
CA ALA A 143 -9.19 4.67 -22.73
C ALA A 143 -9.02 5.98 -21.91
N HIS A 144 -10.09 6.77 -21.75
CA HIS A 144 -10.07 8.01 -20.97
C HIS A 144 -9.95 7.81 -19.45
N VAL A 145 -10.20 6.59 -18.95
CA VAL A 145 -9.90 6.20 -17.57
C VAL A 145 -8.51 5.58 -17.51
N GLY A 146 -8.17 4.75 -18.49
CA GLY A 146 -6.93 3.99 -18.53
C GLY A 146 -6.86 2.89 -17.47
N CYS A 147 -5.65 2.44 -17.19
CA CYS A 147 -5.36 1.35 -16.26
C CYS A 147 -5.86 1.65 -14.84
N ALA A 148 -6.73 0.81 -14.27
CA ALA A 148 -7.19 0.98 -12.89
C ALA A 148 -6.06 0.78 -11.86
N PHE A 149 -5.04 0.01 -12.23
CA PHE A 149 -3.91 -0.31 -11.35
C PHE A 149 -3.08 0.93 -10.97
N ILE A 150 -2.89 1.88 -11.89
CA ILE A 150 -2.11 3.10 -11.60
C ILE A 150 -2.80 4.00 -10.56
N TYR A 151 -4.13 4.02 -10.51
CA TYR A 151 -4.85 4.77 -9.48
C TYR A 151 -4.62 4.19 -8.09
N VAL A 152 -4.56 2.86 -7.96
CA VAL A 152 -4.29 2.24 -6.66
C VAL A 152 -2.84 2.36 -6.24
N GLN A 153 -1.90 2.57 -7.17
CA GLN A 153 -0.48 2.80 -6.85
C GLN A 153 -0.24 4.10 -6.08
N TRP A 154 -1.12 5.09 -6.20
CA TRP A 154 -1.11 6.29 -5.34
C TRP A 154 -1.15 5.94 -3.85
N ASN A 155 -1.75 4.81 -3.48
CA ASN A 155 -1.80 4.34 -2.10
C ASN A 155 -0.41 4.09 -1.49
N GLU A 156 0.61 3.92 -2.33
CA GLU A 156 1.98 3.75 -1.90
C GLU A 156 2.59 5.01 -1.29
N ILE A 157 1.98 6.19 -1.43
CA ILE A 157 2.47 7.44 -0.80
C ILE A 157 2.69 7.34 0.71
N SER A 158 1.99 6.43 1.38
CA SER A 158 2.09 6.21 2.83
C SER A 158 3.23 5.26 3.23
N THR A 159 3.67 4.39 2.32
CA THR A 159 4.66 3.34 2.54
C THR A 159 6.05 3.87 2.98
N PRO A 160 6.57 5.02 2.49
CA PRO A 160 7.86 5.53 2.92
C PRO A 160 7.83 5.93 4.39
N PHE A 161 6.75 6.58 4.83
CA PHE A 161 6.58 6.97 6.23
C PHE A 161 6.51 5.77 7.16
N TYR A 162 5.84 4.69 6.75
CA TYR A 162 5.81 3.44 7.52
C TYR A 162 7.21 2.85 7.71
N ASN A 163 7.98 2.76 6.64
CA ASN A 163 9.31 2.17 6.67
C ASN A 163 10.32 3.09 7.39
N LEU A 164 10.22 4.41 7.23
CA LEU A 164 10.99 5.37 8.03
C LEU A 164 10.66 5.25 9.53
N PHE A 165 9.39 5.04 9.89
CA PHE A 165 9.00 4.78 11.26
C PHE A 165 9.63 3.48 11.79
N ARG A 166 9.63 2.38 11.02
CA ARG A 166 10.30 1.11 11.39
C ARG A 166 11.80 1.28 11.55
N LEU A 167 12.44 2.09 10.70
CA LEU A 167 13.88 2.28 10.68
C LEU A 167 14.38 3.16 11.83
N THR A 168 13.61 4.16 12.23
CA THR A 168 14.03 5.23 13.15
C THR A 168 13.31 5.23 14.50
N GLY A 169 12.13 4.59 14.59
CA GLY A 169 11.25 4.66 15.76
C GLY A 169 10.59 6.04 15.98
N ASN A 170 10.81 7.01 15.08
CA ASN A 170 10.32 8.39 15.25
C ASN A 170 8.80 8.45 15.07
N GLN A 171 8.10 8.91 16.12
CA GLN A 171 6.64 9.00 16.16
C GLN A 171 6.06 9.94 15.09
N VAL A 172 6.82 10.95 14.63
CA VAL A 172 6.40 11.83 13.55
C VAL A 172 6.17 11.03 12.26
N TRP A 173 7.09 10.13 11.91
CA TRP A 173 6.90 9.24 10.75
C TRP A 173 5.71 8.29 10.93
N GLY A 174 5.49 7.81 12.16
CA GLY A 174 4.30 7.02 12.47
C GLY A 174 2.99 7.79 12.29
N ALA A 175 2.97 9.07 12.67
CA ALA A 175 1.81 9.95 12.46
C ALA A 175 1.61 10.28 10.97
N CYS A 176 2.67 10.61 10.24
CA CYS A 176 2.62 10.83 8.80
C CYS A 176 2.11 9.58 8.06
N PHE A 177 2.56 8.39 8.48
CA PHE A 177 2.06 7.13 7.94
C PHE A 177 0.55 6.98 8.19
N ALA A 178 0.09 7.11 9.43
CA ALA A 178 -1.33 6.93 9.74
C ALA A 178 -2.22 7.91 8.97
N LEU A 179 -1.82 9.18 8.87
CA LEU A 179 -2.55 10.21 8.15
C LEU A 179 -2.57 9.95 6.64
N SER A 180 -1.41 9.75 6.02
CA SER A 180 -1.32 9.47 4.58
C SER A 180 -2.01 8.15 4.20
N PHE A 181 -1.92 7.12 5.03
CA PHE A 181 -2.63 5.85 4.83
C PHE A 181 -4.13 6.09 4.83
N PHE A 182 -4.67 6.81 5.83
CA PHE A 182 -6.09 7.11 5.89
C PHE A 182 -6.56 7.93 4.68
N LEU A 183 -5.82 8.99 4.32
CA LEU A 183 -6.20 9.86 3.21
C LEU A 183 -6.14 9.13 1.86
N ALA A 184 -5.07 8.39 1.56
CA ALA A 184 -4.95 7.69 0.27
C ALA A 184 -5.86 6.46 0.21
N ARG A 185 -5.75 5.55 1.19
CA ARG A 185 -6.37 4.22 1.12
C ARG A 185 -7.81 4.16 1.61
N VAL A 186 -8.23 5.10 2.48
CA VAL A 186 -9.63 5.14 2.96
C VAL A 186 -10.39 6.21 2.22
N VAL A 187 -9.99 7.47 2.34
CA VAL A 187 -10.72 8.59 1.73
C VAL A 187 -10.61 8.53 0.20
N GLY A 188 -9.39 8.43 -0.34
CA GLY A 188 -9.13 8.35 -1.77
C GLY A 188 -9.79 7.13 -2.41
N ASN A 189 -9.54 5.93 -1.89
CA ASN A 189 -10.20 4.74 -2.47
C ASN A 189 -11.73 4.82 -2.39
N THR A 190 -12.31 5.18 -1.24
CA THR A 190 -13.78 5.12 -1.05
C THR A 190 -14.53 6.19 -1.85
N PHE A 191 -14.02 7.41 -1.86
CA PHE A 191 -14.77 8.56 -2.40
C PHE A 191 -14.31 8.99 -3.80
N ILE A 192 -13.13 8.54 -4.24
CA ILE A 192 -12.51 8.96 -5.50
C ILE A 192 -12.37 7.75 -6.43
N ILE A 193 -11.54 6.78 -6.07
CA ILE A 193 -11.14 5.69 -6.99
C ILE A 193 -12.28 4.69 -7.22
N ILE A 194 -12.93 4.18 -6.17
CA ILE A 194 -14.01 3.20 -6.31
C ILE A 194 -15.17 3.78 -7.14
N PRO A 195 -15.71 4.99 -6.87
CA PRO A 195 -16.76 5.57 -7.70
C PRO A 195 -16.33 5.78 -9.16
N LEU A 196 -15.09 6.22 -9.39
CA LEU A 196 -14.53 6.38 -10.74
C LEU A 196 -14.52 5.05 -11.50
N LEU A 197 -13.97 3.99 -10.90
CA LEU A 197 -13.84 2.69 -11.53
C LEU A 197 -15.21 2.02 -11.73
N TYR A 198 -16.09 2.03 -10.73
CA TYR A 198 -17.43 1.44 -10.86
C TYR A 198 -18.34 2.20 -11.83
N GLY A 199 -18.13 3.51 -11.98
CA GLY A 199 -18.93 4.34 -12.88
C GLY A 199 -18.55 4.21 -14.35
N ASN A 200 -17.32 3.78 -14.66
CA ASN A 200 -16.78 3.84 -16.01
C ASN A 200 -16.22 2.51 -16.54
N CYS A 201 -15.84 1.58 -15.65
CA CYS A 201 -15.24 0.30 -16.04
C CYS A 201 -16.24 -0.87 -15.97
N SER A 202 -15.87 -1.97 -16.60
CA SER A 202 -16.58 -3.24 -16.54
C SER A 202 -16.70 -3.75 -15.11
N SER A 203 -17.84 -4.34 -14.76
CA SER A 203 -18.04 -4.97 -13.44
C SER A 203 -17.07 -6.12 -13.17
N LEU A 204 -16.46 -6.69 -14.22
CA LEU A 204 -15.44 -7.74 -14.09
C LEU A 204 -14.19 -7.24 -13.34
N LEU A 205 -13.87 -5.95 -13.46
CA LEU A 205 -12.81 -5.30 -12.68
C LEU A 205 -12.99 -5.52 -11.17
N GLY A 206 -14.25 -5.49 -10.70
CA GLY A 206 -14.60 -5.70 -9.30
C GLY A 206 -14.06 -7.02 -8.73
N VAL A 207 -13.96 -8.08 -9.53
CA VAL A 207 -13.44 -9.38 -9.10
C VAL A 207 -11.97 -9.29 -8.66
N PHE A 208 -11.19 -8.43 -9.32
CA PHE A 208 -9.75 -8.31 -9.08
C PHE A 208 -9.42 -7.18 -8.10
N CYS A 209 -10.13 -6.05 -8.18
CA CYS A 209 -9.82 -4.88 -7.36
C CYS A 209 -10.44 -4.95 -5.95
N VAL A 210 -11.64 -5.54 -5.79
CA VAL A 210 -12.32 -5.60 -4.48
C VAL A 210 -11.51 -6.37 -3.44
N PRO A 211 -10.97 -7.58 -3.70
CA PRO A 211 -10.13 -8.27 -2.73
C PRO A 211 -8.93 -7.43 -2.29
N TYR A 212 -8.31 -6.71 -3.22
CA TYR A 212 -7.19 -5.82 -2.93
C TYR A 212 -7.62 -4.64 -2.03
N PHE A 213 -8.74 -3.97 -2.33
CA PHE A 213 -9.26 -2.89 -1.48
C PHE A 213 -9.68 -3.38 -0.09
N MET A 214 -10.32 -4.55 0.00
CA MET A 214 -10.70 -5.15 1.29
C MET A 214 -9.49 -5.41 2.18
N LEU A 215 -8.37 -5.84 1.58
CA LEU A 215 -7.11 -6.01 2.30
C LEU A 215 -6.62 -4.70 2.92
N GLN A 216 -6.71 -3.59 2.18
CA GLN A 216 -6.30 -2.27 2.66
C GLN A 216 -7.17 -1.78 3.83
N TYR A 217 -8.48 -2.00 3.76
CA TYR A 217 -9.39 -1.68 4.87
C TYR A 217 -9.13 -2.54 6.11
N LEU A 218 -8.83 -3.82 5.92
CA LEU A 218 -8.46 -4.70 7.02
C LEU A 218 -7.17 -4.25 7.71
N TRP A 219 -6.16 -3.83 6.95
CA TRP A 219 -4.95 -3.22 7.50
C TRP A 219 -5.23 -1.92 8.26
N PHE A 220 -6.08 -1.03 7.71
CA PHE A 220 -6.49 0.17 8.43
C PHE A 220 -7.11 -0.17 9.78
N TYR A 221 -8.03 -1.14 9.81
CA TYR A 221 -8.67 -1.59 11.04
C TYR A 221 -7.64 -2.10 12.05
N MET A 222 -6.67 -2.92 11.62
CA MET A 222 -5.59 -3.41 12.48
C MET A 222 -4.74 -2.27 13.05
N ILE A 223 -4.39 -1.28 12.23
CA ILE A 223 -3.64 -0.09 12.64
C ILE A 223 -4.43 0.70 13.68
N ALA A 224 -5.71 1.01 13.39
CA ALA A 224 -6.59 1.76 14.28
C ALA A 224 -6.75 1.05 15.64
N MET A 225 -6.94 -0.27 15.64
CA MET A 225 -7.04 -1.07 16.86
C MET A 225 -5.73 -1.07 17.65
N LYS A 226 -4.57 -1.10 16.98
CA LYS A 226 -3.25 -0.99 17.63
C LYS A 226 -3.05 0.39 18.27
N ILE A 227 -3.46 1.46 17.59
CA ILE A 227 -3.42 2.83 18.12
C ILE A 227 -4.33 2.94 19.34
N LYS A 228 -5.59 2.50 19.25
CA LYS A 228 -6.57 2.52 20.35
C LYS A 228 -6.03 1.81 21.60
N ARG A 229 -5.48 0.60 21.43
CA ARG A 229 -4.86 -0.18 22.52
C ARG A 229 -3.65 0.55 23.13
N SER A 230 -2.84 1.20 22.31
CA SER A 230 -1.64 1.92 22.76
C SER A 230 -1.99 3.18 23.56
N LEU A 231 -3.01 3.91 23.13
CA LEU A 231 -3.55 5.06 23.86
C LEU A 231 -4.14 4.61 25.21
N GLY A 232 -5.00 3.59 25.22
CA GLY A 232 -5.59 3.08 26.46
C GLY A 232 -4.57 2.59 27.50
N LYS A 233 -3.47 1.96 27.05
CA LYS A 233 -2.36 1.58 27.96
C LYS A 233 -1.63 2.78 28.56
N ARG A 234 -1.44 3.87 27.78
CA ARG A 234 -0.83 5.11 28.30
C ARG A 234 -1.73 5.81 29.30
N THR A 235 -3.04 5.86 29.06
CA THR A 235 -4.01 6.47 29.99
C THR A 235 -4.06 5.71 31.32
N ASN A 236 -4.06 4.38 31.28
CA ASN A 236 -4.03 3.56 32.49
C ASN A 236 -2.71 3.70 33.24
N LYS A 237 -1.56 3.75 32.54
CA LYS A 237 -0.26 3.95 33.18
C LYS A 237 -0.16 5.34 33.84
N ALA A 238 -0.61 6.38 33.17
CA ALA A 238 -0.64 7.75 33.72
C ALA A 238 -1.60 7.87 34.92
N GLY A 239 -2.76 7.20 34.88
CA GLY A 239 -3.69 7.14 36.02
C GLY A 239 -3.11 6.40 37.23
N VAL A 240 -2.39 5.30 36.99
CA VAL A 240 -1.70 4.54 38.06
C VAL A 240 -0.53 5.31 38.64
N GLU A 241 0.26 6.00 37.83
CA GLU A 241 1.37 6.85 38.30
C GLU A 241 0.84 8.06 39.09
N LYS A 242 -0.26 8.67 38.66
CA LYS A 242 -0.93 9.76 39.38
C LYS A 242 -1.53 9.30 40.71
N GLY A 243 -2.19 8.14 40.75
CA GLY A 243 -2.70 7.55 42.00
C GLY A 243 -1.59 7.21 42.99
N LYS A 244 -0.43 6.72 42.51
CA LYS A 244 0.76 6.51 43.36
C LYS A 244 1.38 7.82 43.87
N ALA A 245 1.29 8.90 43.11
CA ALA A 245 1.75 10.22 43.54
C ALA A 245 0.82 10.84 44.60
N GLU A 246 -0.49 10.62 44.52
CA GLU A 246 -1.47 11.06 45.52
C GLU A 246 -1.36 10.27 46.83
N LEU A 247 -1.12 8.95 46.76
CA LEU A 247 -0.85 8.10 47.93
C LEU A 247 0.48 8.41 48.65
N LYS A 248 1.39 9.17 48.01
CA LYS A 248 2.65 9.63 48.60
C LYS A 248 2.57 11.03 49.20
N LYS A 249 1.41 11.72 49.14
CA LYS A 249 1.25 12.97 49.88
C LYS A 249 1.23 12.63 51.38
N PRO A 250 2.16 13.17 52.19
CA PRO A 250 2.12 12.97 53.63
C PRO A 250 0.77 13.46 54.16
N PHE A 251 0.13 12.64 54.99
CA PHE A 251 -1.05 13.03 55.76
C PHE A 251 -0.61 14.13 56.74
N THR A 252 -0.55 15.38 56.27
CA THR A 252 -0.48 16.54 57.16
C THR A 252 -1.85 16.67 57.81
N LYS A 253 -2.02 16.00 58.96
CA LYS A 253 -3.07 16.31 59.91
C LYS A 253 -2.86 17.76 60.36
N SER A 254 -3.71 18.67 59.91
CA SER A 254 -4.01 19.88 60.69
C SER A 254 -5.02 19.48 61.75
N PHE A 255 -4.71 19.87 62.99
CA PHE A 255 -5.54 19.72 64.20
C PHE A 255 -6.95 20.27 64.01
#